data_AF-A0AAV5CF21-F1
#
_entry.id   AF-A0AAV5CF21-F1
#
_cell.length_a   1.000
_cell.length_b   1.000
_cell.length_c   1.000
_cell.angle_alpha   90.00
_cell.angle_beta   90.00
_cell.angle_gamma   90.00
#
_symmetry.space_group_name_H-M   'P 1'
#
loop_
_entity.id
_entity.type
_entity.pdbx_description
1 polymer ?
#
loop_
_entity_poly.entity_id
_entity_poly.type
_entity_poly.pdbx_seq_one_letter_code
_entity_poly.pdbx_strand_id
1 'polypeptide(L)'
;MDKAYVAVLSFAFLFLFHYLVARRNGNGNDSEGKKGVQNKLPPSPPSVPFLGHLHLVKTPFHAALSRLAKQYGPVFSLRMGSRLAVVVSSPEHAKE
;
A
#
# COMPACT_ATOMS: atom_id res chain seq x y z
N MET A 1 -13.35 27.89 31.71
CA MET A 1 -13.03 26.73 30.87
C MET A 1 -11.79 27.10 30.09
N ASP A 2 -10.68 26.59 30.58
CA ASP A 2 -9.43 27.33 30.55
C ASP A 2 -8.58 26.87 29.37
N LYS A 3 -7.88 27.83 28.73
CA LYS A 3 -7.05 27.61 27.53
C LYS A 3 -6.07 26.42 27.67
N ALA A 4 -5.73 26.06 28.91
CA ALA A 4 -4.95 24.88 29.25
C ALA A 4 -5.53 23.57 28.67
N TYR A 5 -6.84 23.35 28.74
CA TYR A 5 -7.44 22.12 28.20
C TYR A 5 -7.35 22.05 26.68
N VAL A 6 -7.57 23.19 26.01
CA VAL A 6 -7.44 23.27 24.55
C VAL A 6 -6.02 22.94 24.11
N ALA A 7 -5.01 23.45 24.83
CA ALA A 7 -3.61 23.13 24.55
C ALA A 7 -3.31 21.65 24.77
N VAL A 8 -3.72 21.07 25.90
CA VAL A 8 -3.47 19.66 26.24
C VAL A 8 -4.11 18.71 25.23
N LEU A 9 -5.38 18.95 24.85
CA LEU A 9 -6.06 18.15 23.84
C LEU A 9 -5.41 18.28 22.46
N SER A 10 -4.95 19.47 22.09
CA SER A 10 -4.24 19.68 20.81
C SER A 10 -2.92 18.91 20.76
N PHE A 11 -2.11 18.97 21.82
CA PHE A 11 -0.86 18.23 21.90
C PHE A 11 -1.09 16.71 21.94
N ALA A 12 -2.07 16.24 22.71
CA ALA A 12 -2.43 14.83 22.75
C ALA A 12 -2.93 14.32 21.38
N PHE A 13 -3.72 15.11 20.67
CA PHE A 13 -4.19 14.77 19.32
C PHE A 13 -3.06 14.78 18.30
N LEU A 14 -2.16 15.76 18.33
CA LEU A 14 -0.98 15.79 17.44
C LEU A 14 -0.02 14.64 17.73
N PHE A 15 0.23 14.34 19.01
CA PHE A 15 1.06 13.20 19.40
C PHE A 15 0.40 11.88 19.02
N LEU A 16 -0.93 11.73 19.21
CA LEU A 16 -1.68 10.56 18.79
C LEU A 16 -1.69 10.42 17.27
N PHE A 17 -1.91 11.52 16.53
CA PHE A 17 -1.87 11.53 15.07
C PHE A 17 -0.48 11.16 14.57
N HIS A 18 0.56 11.78 15.12
CA HIS A 18 1.95 11.44 14.80
C HIS A 18 2.28 10.00 15.18
N TYR A 19 1.85 9.53 16.35
CA TYR A 19 2.00 8.15 16.79
C TYR A 19 1.20 7.20 15.90
N LEU A 20 0.03 7.56 15.38
CA LEU A 20 -0.72 6.75 14.43
C LEU A 20 -0.05 6.73 13.04
N VAL A 21 0.55 7.84 12.61
CA VAL A 21 1.35 7.93 11.38
C VAL A 21 2.65 7.11 11.54
N ALA A 22 3.33 7.21 12.68
CA ALA A 22 4.57 6.51 12.99
C ALA A 22 4.35 5.02 13.32
N ARG A 23 3.28 4.68 14.04
CA ARG A 23 2.84 3.30 14.36
C ARG A 23 2.23 2.62 13.14
N ARG A 24 1.84 3.37 12.12
CA ARG A 24 1.53 2.83 10.79
C ARG A 24 2.78 2.62 9.94
N ASN A 25 3.94 2.41 10.57
CA ASN A 25 4.97 1.55 10.00
C ASN A 25 4.57 0.06 10.12
N GLY A 26 3.41 -0.27 9.54
CA GLY A 26 2.98 -1.63 9.29
C GLY A 26 3.44 -2.04 7.90
N ASN A 27 4.67 -2.56 7.85
CA ASN A 27 5.16 -3.45 6.80
C ASN A 27 4.98 -2.89 5.37
N GLY A 28 5.79 -1.90 5.02
CA GLY A 28 6.22 -1.68 3.65
C GLY A 28 7.63 -2.23 3.55
N ASN A 29 7.77 -3.46 3.03
CA ASN A 29 9.07 -4.05 2.75
C ASN A 29 9.69 -3.37 1.54
N ASP A 30 10.19 -2.16 1.74
CA ASP A 30 11.19 -1.54 0.90
C ASP A 30 12.52 -1.74 1.64
N SER A 31 12.86 -3.01 1.87
CA SER A 31 14.19 -3.40 2.33
C SER A 31 14.90 -4.06 1.17
N GLU A 32 15.73 -3.25 0.52
CA GLU A 32 17.08 -3.66 0.20
C GLU A 32 17.58 -4.66 1.27
N GLY A 33 17.72 -5.92 0.85
CA GLY A 33 18.41 -6.99 1.56
C GLY A 33 17.96 -7.34 2.99
N LYS A 34 16.95 -8.21 3.15
CA LYS A 34 16.97 -9.22 4.24
C LYS A 34 16.49 -10.60 3.77
N LYS A 35 17.42 -11.56 3.80
CA LYS A 35 17.21 -13.00 3.63
C LYS A 35 16.46 -13.56 4.85
N GLY A 36 15.31 -14.18 4.63
CA GLY A 36 14.57 -14.94 5.64
C GLY A 36 13.26 -15.44 5.03
N VAL A 37 13.26 -16.68 4.53
CA VAL A 37 12.13 -17.43 3.94
C VAL A 37 11.19 -16.56 3.09
N GLN A 38 11.69 -16.17 1.92
CA GLN A 38 11.00 -15.27 0.99
C GLN A 38 9.85 -16.00 0.27
N ASN A 39 8.62 -15.91 0.78
CA ASN A 39 7.48 -15.87 -0.12
C ASN A 39 7.58 -14.54 -0.87
N LYS A 40 8.34 -14.54 -1.98
CA LYS A 40 8.55 -13.37 -2.82
C LYS A 40 7.18 -12.93 -3.32
N LEU A 41 6.68 -11.84 -2.76
CA LEU A 41 5.51 -11.18 -3.34
C LEU A 41 5.84 -10.86 -4.81
N PRO A 42 4.86 -10.98 -5.71
CA PRO A 42 5.01 -10.51 -7.08
C PRO A 42 5.47 -9.05 -7.12
N PRO A 43 6.17 -8.62 -8.18
CA PRO A 43 6.64 -7.24 -8.32
C PRO A 43 5.51 -6.23 -8.05
N SER A 44 5.82 -5.12 -7.39
CA SER A 44 4.86 -4.07 -7.04
C SER A 44 5.31 -2.73 -7.62
N PRO A 45 4.40 -1.93 -8.18
CA PRO A 45 4.66 -0.51 -8.40
C PRO A 45 4.92 0.23 -7.07
N PRO A 46 5.48 1.44 -7.12
CA PRO A 46 5.57 2.32 -5.96
C PRO A 46 4.18 2.68 -5.42
N SER A 47 4.01 2.61 -4.10
CA SER A 47 2.74 2.86 -3.42
C SER A 47 2.80 4.11 -2.56
N VAL A 48 1.72 4.89 -2.50
CA VAL A 48 1.63 6.01 -1.57
C VAL A 48 1.10 5.56 -0.21
N PRO A 49 1.53 6.19 0.90
CA PRO A 49 0.97 5.93 2.22
C PRO A 49 -0.56 6.08 2.22
N PHE A 50 -1.26 5.20 2.95
CA PHE A 50 -2.73 5.15 3.12
C PHE A 50 -3.57 4.79 1.89
N LEU A 51 -3.31 5.41 0.74
CA LEU A 51 -4.06 5.21 -0.49
C LEU A 51 -3.55 4.00 -1.30
N GLY A 52 -2.28 3.60 -1.10
CA GLY A 52 -1.66 2.51 -1.83
C GLY A 52 -1.51 2.84 -3.31
N HIS A 53 -2.06 1.98 -4.16
CA HIS A 53 -2.01 2.05 -5.62
C HIS A 53 -3.30 2.55 -6.24
N LEU A 54 -4.30 2.96 -5.44
CA LEU A 54 -5.57 3.47 -5.98
C LEU A 54 -5.36 4.65 -6.94
N HIS A 55 -4.28 5.43 -6.76
CA HIS A 55 -3.88 6.51 -7.66
C HIS A 55 -3.46 6.04 -9.07
N LEU A 56 -3.01 4.79 -9.21
CA LEU A 56 -2.62 4.18 -10.49
C LEU A 56 -3.80 3.55 -11.23
N VAL A 57 -4.87 3.22 -10.49
CA VAL A 57 -6.03 2.50 -11.01
C VAL A 57 -7.13 3.49 -11.40
N LYS A 58 -6.94 4.13 -12.56
CA LYS A 58 -7.91 5.06 -13.15
C LYS A 58 -9.05 4.32 -13.85
N THR A 59 -10.17 5.01 -14.06
CA THR A 59 -11.26 4.52 -14.89
C THR A 59 -10.87 4.53 -16.38
N PRO A 60 -11.19 3.49 -17.16
CA PRO A 60 -11.79 2.23 -16.73
C PRO A 60 -10.77 1.27 -16.08
N PHE A 61 -11.19 0.62 -14.98
CA PHE A 61 -10.34 -0.20 -14.11
C PHE A 61 -9.54 -1.29 -14.86
N HIS A 62 -10.18 -2.01 -15.78
CA HIS A 62 -9.55 -3.08 -16.56
C HIS A 62 -8.43 -2.56 -17.48
N ALA A 63 -8.58 -1.36 -18.04
CA ALA A 63 -7.56 -0.76 -18.90
C ALA A 63 -6.34 -0.32 -18.09
N ALA A 64 -6.55 0.21 -16.88
CA ALA A 64 -5.47 0.54 -15.96
C ALA A 64 -4.69 -0.72 -15.55
N LEU A 65 -5.38 -1.82 -15.22
CA LEU A 65 -4.73 -3.10 -14.92
C LEU A 65 -3.98 -3.68 -16.12
N SER A 66 -4.55 -3.60 -17.33
CA SER A 66 -3.87 -4.04 -18.55
C SER A 66 -2.58 -3.25 -18.82
N ARG A 67 -2.59 -1.93 -18.59
CA ARG A 67 -1.39 -1.10 -18.71
C ARG A 67 -0.33 -1.48 -17.68
N LEU A 68 -0.74 -1.73 -16.44
CA LEU A 68 0.17 -2.17 -15.37
C LEU A 68 0.75 -3.57 -15.68
N ALA A 69 -0.06 -4.49 -16.20
CA ALA A 69 0.41 -5.82 -16.61
C ALA A 69 1.48 -5.75 -17.72
N LYS A 70 1.35 -4.82 -18.67
CA LYS A 70 2.39 -4.57 -19.69
C LYS A 70 3.71 -4.08 -19.10
N GLN A 71 3.68 -3.41 -17.95
CA GLN A 71 4.87 -2.82 -17.33
C GLN A 71 5.52 -3.73 -16.27
N TYR A 72 4.71 -4.44 -15.47
CA TYR A 72 5.16 -5.24 -14.33
C TYR A 72 5.10 -6.75 -14.59
N GLY A 73 4.55 -7.17 -15.74
CA GLY A 73 4.40 -8.57 -16.11
C GLY A 73 3.02 -9.14 -15.75
N PRO A 74 2.79 -10.42 -16.10
CA PRO A 74 1.48 -11.06 -15.99
C PRO A 74 1.03 -11.35 -14.55
N VAL A 75 1.94 -11.26 -13.58
CA VAL A 75 1.68 -11.47 -12.15
C VAL A 75 2.36 -10.36 -11.36
N PHE A 76 1.59 -9.50 -10.72
CA PHE A 76 2.09 -8.36 -9.95
C PHE A 76 1.18 -8.05 -8.76
N SER A 77 1.67 -7.28 -7.79
CA SER A 77 0.92 -6.95 -6.58
C SER A 77 0.52 -5.47 -6.54
N LEU A 78 -0.66 -5.19 -5.97
CA LEU A 78 -1.21 -3.86 -5.77
C LEU A 78 -1.81 -3.74 -4.37
N ARG A 79 -1.52 -2.65 -3.66
CA ARG A 79 -2.24 -2.24 -2.44
C ARG A 79 -3.45 -1.37 -2.79
N MET A 80 -4.65 -1.89 -2.59
CA MET A 80 -5.91 -1.15 -2.71
C MET A 80 -6.28 -0.59 -1.34
N GLY A 81 -5.82 0.63 -1.04
CA GLY A 81 -5.92 1.21 0.30
C GLY A 81 -5.17 0.37 1.33
N SER A 82 -5.89 -0.25 2.27
CA SER A 82 -5.33 -1.14 3.30
C SER A 82 -5.20 -2.61 2.87
N ARG A 83 -5.72 -3.00 1.71
CA ARG A 83 -5.76 -4.39 1.25
C ARG A 83 -4.69 -4.66 0.20
N LEU A 84 -3.96 -5.77 0.33
CA LEU A 84 -3.05 -6.26 -0.71
C LEU A 84 -3.85 -7.15 -1.68
N ALA A 85 -3.70 -6.90 -2.98
CA ALA A 85 -4.26 -7.67 -4.07
C ALA A 85 -3.13 -8.17 -4.98
N VAL A 86 -3.27 -9.38 -5.48
CA VAL A 86 -2.40 -9.92 -6.53
C VAL A 86 -3.20 -9.95 -7.82
N VAL A 87 -2.63 -9.36 -8.87
CA VAL A 87 -3.24 -9.32 -10.20
C VAL A 87 -2.58 -10.38 -11.05
N VAL A 88 -3.40 -11.25 -11.65
CA VAL A 88 -2.98 -12.28 -12.59
C VAL A 88 -3.67 -12.01 -13.92
N SER A 89 -2.91 -11.74 -14.98
CA SER A 89 -3.44 -11.35 -16.29
C SER A 89 -3.20 -12.39 -17.39
N SER A 90 -2.67 -13.57 -17.06
CA SER A 90 -2.42 -14.66 -18.01
C SER A 90 -3.17 -15.93 -17.60
N PRO A 91 -3.79 -16.65 -18.55
CA PRO A 91 -4.56 -17.87 -18.26
C PRO A 91 -3.69 -18.99 -17.68
N GLU A 92 -2.41 -19.05 -18.02
CA GLU A 92 -1.47 -20.06 -17.50
C GLU A 92 -1.29 -19.97 -15.98
N HIS A 93 -1.26 -18.75 -15.45
CA HIS A 93 -1.08 -18.47 -14.02
C HIS A 93 -2.42 -18.36 -13.26
N ALA A 94 -3.55 -18.32 -13.98
CA ALA A 94 -4.89 -18.20 -13.39
C ALA A 94 -5.56 -19.56 -13.12
N LYS A 95 -4.85 -20.67 -13.37
CA LYS A 95 -5.30 -22.01 -13.01
C LYS A 95 -5.15 -22.20 -11.50
N GLU A 96 -6.21 -22.68 -10.87
CA GLU A 96 -6.28 -23.02 -9.44
C GLU A 96 -5.74 -24.43 -9.17
#